data_AF-A0A5E4IWR0-F1
#
_entry.id   AF-A0A5E4IWR0-F1
#
_cell.length_a   1.000
_cell.length_b   1.000
_cell.length_c   1.000
_cell.angle_alpha   90.00
_cell.angle_beta   90.00
_cell.angle_gamma   90.00
#
_symmetry.space_group_name_H-M   'P 1'
#
loop_
_entity.id
_entity.type
_entity.pdbx_description
1 polymer ?
#
loop_
_entity_poly.entity_id
_entity_poly.type
_entity_poly.pdbx_seq_one_letter_code
_entity_poly.pdbx_strand_id
1 'polypeptide(L)'
;MTSRTDTMERVKELRAEARQAEQGLKAAHKLARAGIDIKEILEDLSGKQADALGEARELKPRARLEDLSVYKVEKKGTKGKANEYWHATWRHGQKVCNFYLGSCKKLAREQALQKAKKMKAEDLGITALSMT
;
A
#
# COMPACT_ATOMS: atom_id res chain seq x y z
N MET A 1 4.38 -12.01 5.52
CA MET A 1 5.07 -10.74 5.72
C MET A 1 4.05 -9.63 5.47
N THR A 2 3.37 -9.16 6.51
CA THR A 2 2.55 -7.96 6.47
C THR A 2 3.52 -6.80 6.65
N SER A 3 3.89 -6.10 5.57
CA SER A 3 4.56 -4.82 5.74
C SER A 3 3.59 -3.88 6.45
N ARG A 4 3.78 -3.66 7.75
CA ARG A 4 3.11 -2.59 8.48
C ARG A 4 3.76 -1.30 8.02
N THR A 5 3.17 -0.63 7.03
CA THR A 5 3.54 0.74 6.67
C THR A 5 2.40 1.63 7.13
N ASP A 6 2.72 2.82 7.64
CA ASP A 6 1.73 3.74 8.17
C ASP A 6 0.65 4.07 7.12
N THR A 7 1.04 4.20 5.85
CA THR A 7 0.11 4.39 4.72
C THR A 7 -0.85 3.21 4.56
N MET A 8 -0.39 1.97 4.74
CA MET A 8 -1.27 0.80 4.63
C MET A 8 -2.23 0.68 5.82
N GLU A 9 -1.78 1.03 7.03
CA GLU A 9 -2.67 1.08 8.19
C GLU A 9 -3.74 2.16 8.01
N ARG A 10 -3.37 3.36 7.53
CA ARG A 10 -4.35 4.41 7.19
C ARG A 10 -5.37 3.94 6.14
N VAL A 11 -4.92 3.23 5.09
CA VAL A 11 -5.85 2.64 4.09
C VAL A 11 -6.83 1.64 4.73
N LYS A 12 -6.42 0.88 5.75
CA LYS A 12 -7.32 -0.04 6.46
C LYS A 12 -8.30 0.72 7.35
N GLU A 13 -7.84 1.74 8.06
CA GLU A 13 -8.68 2.61 8.89
C GLU A 13 -9.77 3.27 8.06
N LEU A 14 -9.41 3.90 6.94
CA LEU A 14 -10.36 4.51 6.00
C LEU A 14 -11.39 3.51 5.48
N ARG A 15 -10.98 2.28 5.20
CA ARG A 15 -11.94 1.22 4.82
C ARG A 15 -12.83 0.78 5.96
N ALA A 16 -12.35 0.83 7.20
CA ALA A 16 -13.16 0.56 8.37
C ALA A 16 -14.18 1.69 8.60
N GLU A 17 -13.76 2.95 8.48
CA GLU A 17 -14.62 4.14 8.51
C GLU A 17 -15.73 4.05 7.45
N ALA A 18 -15.37 3.74 6.19
CA ALA A 18 -16.34 3.56 5.11
C ALA A 18 -17.36 2.44 5.38
N ARG A 19 -16.91 1.33 5.99
CA ARG A 19 -17.81 0.22 6.39
C ARG A 19 -18.74 0.62 7.53
N GLN A 20 -18.25 1.40 8.48
CA GLN A 20 -19.06 1.91 9.57
C GLN A 20 -20.13 2.87 9.05
N ALA A 21 -19.76 3.76 8.13
CA ALA A 21 -20.71 4.64 7.44
C ALA A 21 -21.76 3.85 6.65
N GLU A 22 -21.37 2.78 5.95
CA GLU A 22 -22.30 1.86 5.25
C GLU A 22 -23.31 1.20 6.22
N GLN A 23 -22.85 0.75 7.38
CA GLN A 23 -23.74 0.20 8.41
C GLN A 23 -24.71 1.26 8.94
N GLY A 24 -24.22 2.49 9.16
CA GLY A 24 -25.04 3.65 9.49
C GLY A 24 -26.11 3.92 8.45
N LEU A 25 -25.75 3.93 7.15
CA LEU A 25 -26.69 4.12 6.04
C LEU A 25 -27.78 3.05 6.03
N LYS A 26 -27.42 1.78 6.28
CA LYS A 26 -28.41 0.68 6.37
C LYS A 26 -29.39 0.90 7.51
N ALA A 27 -28.93 1.39 8.66
CA ALA A 27 -29.80 1.71 9.80
C ALA A 27 -30.68 2.94 9.49
N ALA A 28 -30.09 4.00 8.95
CA ALA A 28 -30.76 5.22 8.52
C ALA A 28 -31.88 4.89 7.51
N HIS A 29 -31.61 4.13 6.45
CA HIS A 29 -32.64 3.74 5.49
C HIS A 29 -33.83 2.99 6.10
N LYS A 30 -33.64 2.22 7.18
CA LYS A 30 -34.77 1.58 7.90
C LYS A 30 -35.64 2.61 8.60
N LEU A 31 -35.03 3.63 9.22
CA LEU A 31 -35.74 4.74 9.87
C LEU A 31 -36.49 5.60 8.86
N ALA A 32 -35.87 5.92 7.72
CA ALA A 32 -36.55 6.63 6.63
C ALA A 32 -37.77 5.86 6.11
N ARG A 33 -37.68 4.53 5.97
CA ARG A 33 -38.82 3.68 5.59
C ARG A 33 -39.94 3.67 6.64
N ALA A 34 -39.62 3.94 7.90
CA ALA A 34 -40.60 4.11 8.98
C ALA A 34 -41.21 5.53 9.02
N GLY A 35 -40.89 6.39 8.04
CA GLY A 35 -41.43 7.75 7.93
C GLY A 35 -40.68 8.81 8.75
N ILE A 36 -39.53 8.47 9.32
CA ILE A 36 -38.70 9.43 10.07
C ILE A 36 -37.89 10.26 9.06
N ASP A 37 -37.99 11.58 9.14
CA ASP A 37 -37.14 12.47 8.35
C ASP A 37 -35.72 12.47 8.91
N ILE A 38 -34.81 11.90 8.13
CA ILE A 38 -33.39 11.71 8.46
C ILE A 38 -32.51 12.01 7.25
N LYS A 39 -32.98 12.88 6.34
CA LYS A 39 -32.30 13.17 5.08
C LYS A 39 -30.86 13.64 5.29
N GLU A 40 -30.65 14.57 6.23
CA GLU A 40 -29.32 15.10 6.57
C GLU A 40 -28.38 13.98 7.05
N ILE A 41 -28.87 13.05 7.87
CA ILE A 41 -28.08 11.90 8.34
C ILE A 41 -27.67 10.99 7.17
N LEU A 42 -28.55 10.78 6.19
CA LEU A 42 -28.23 10.00 5.00
C LEU A 42 -27.16 10.69 4.14
N GLU A 43 -27.27 12.00 3.94
CA GLU A 43 -26.30 12.80 3.18
C GLU A 43 -24.92 12.78 3.86
N ASP A 44 -24.88 13.02 5.17
CA ASP A 44 -23.65 12.98 5.96
C ASP A 44 -22.94 11.64 5.93
N LEU A 45 -23.68 10.55 6.13
CA LEU A 45 -23.11 9.20 6.12
C LEU A 45 -22.65 8.80 4.72
N SER A 46 -23.38 9.22 3.68
CA SER A 46 -22.98 9.00 2.29
C SER A 46 -21.70 9.78 1.95
N GLY A 47 -21.60 11.03 2.38
CA GLY A 47 -20.40 11.86 2.22
C GLY A 47 -19.18 11.21 2.89
N LYS A 48 -19.31 10.88 4.19
CA LYS A 48 -18.26 10.18 4.95
C LYS A 48 -17.81 8.88 4.29
N GLN A 49 -18.74 8.10 3.76
CA GLN A 49 -18.42 6.87 3.04
C GLN A 49 -17.62 7.15 1.76
N ALA A 50 -18.07 8.11 0.96
CA ALA A 50 -17.44 8.48 -0.31
C ALA A 50 -16.02 9.04 -0.09
N ASP A 51 -15.86 9.95 0.87
CA ASP A 51 -14.58 10.58 1.20
C ASP A 51 -13.57 9.53 1.68
N ALA A 52 -13.98 8.66 2.60
CA ALA A 52 -13.10 7.62 3.13
C ALA A 52 -12.67 6.62 2.04
N LEU A 53 -13.58 6.26 1.12
CA LEU A 53 -13.25 5.41 -0.02
C LEU A 53 -12.33 6.11 -1.04
N GLY A 54 -12.54 7.41 -1.26
CA GLY A 54 -11.69 8.26 -2.10
C GLY A 54 -10.25 8.29 -1.59
N GLU A 55 -10.06 8.71 -0.34
CA GLU A 55 -8.74 8.79 0.30
C GLU A 55 -8.06 7.41 0.32
N ALA A 56 -8.80 6.34 0.63
CA ALA A 56 -8.25 4.98 0.62
C ALA A 56 -7.78 4.55 -0.78
N ARG A 57 -8.46 5.00 -1.84
CA ARG A 57 -8.10 4.70 -3.23
C ARG A 57 -6.82 5.43 -3.63
N GLU A 58 -6.68 6.69 -3.23
CA GLU A 58 -5.50 7.52 -3.51
C GLU A 58 -4.25 7.04 -2.77
N LEU A 59 -4.40 6.61 -1.52
CA LEU A 59 -3.27 6.13 -0.70
C LEU A 59 -2.83 4.70 -1.07
N LYS A 60 -3.70 3.91 -1.70
CA LYS A 60 -3.41 2.49 -2.00
C LYS A 60 -2.18 2.29 -2.91
N PRO A 61 -1.96 3.02 -4.02
CA PRO A 61 -0.74 2.92 -4.81
C PRO A 61 0.52 3.16 -3.98
N ARG A 62 0.52 4.21 -3.14
CA ARG A 62 1.65 4.53 -2.25
C ARG A 62 1.90 3.41 -1.24
N ALA A 63 0.86 2.92 -0.57
CA ALA A 63 0.95 1.80 0.36
C ALA A 63 1.52 0.54 -0.31
N ARG A 64 1.14 0.27 -1.58
CA ARG A 64 1.71 -0.83 -2.36
C ARG A 64 3.18 -0.62 -2.66
N LEU A 65 3.67 0.59 -2.92
CA LEU A 65 5.10 0.83 -3.15
C LEU A 65 5.93 0.67 -1.87
N GLU A 66 5.36 1.01 -0.72
CA GLU A 66 6.02 0.90 0.58
C GLU A 66 6.10 -0.55 1.09
N ASP A 67 5.22 -1.46 0.62
CA ASP A 67 5.20 -2.90 0.97
C ASP A 67 6.37 -3.70 0.38
N LEU A 68 7.60 -3.32 0.70
CA LEU A 68 8.79 -4.02 0.29
C LEU A 68 9.79 -4.08 1.43
N SER A 69 10.75 -4.99 1.33
CA SER A 69 11.86 -5.06 2.29
C SER A 69 13.17 -5.17 1.55
N VAL A 70 14.16 -4.40 1.99
CA VAL A 70 15.53 -4.42 1.47
C VAL A 70 16.44 -5.08 2.50
N TYR A 71 17.21 -6.06 2.06
CA TYR A 71 18.08 -6.86 2.92
C TYR A 71 19.39 -7.19 2.20
N LYS A 72 20.40 -7.60 2.97
CA LYS A 72 21.70 -8.03 2.44
C LYS A 72 21.72 -9.54 2.24
N VAL A 73 22.36 -9.97 1.18
CA VAL A 73 22.72 -11.37 0.94
C VAL A 73 24.24 -11.44 0.83
N GLU A 74 24.86 -12.25 1.67
CA GLU A 74 26.27 -12.57 1.57
C GLU A 74 26.47 -13.76 0.62
N LYS A 75 27.41 -13.62 -0.32
CA LYS A 75 27.91 -14.74 -1.13
C LYS A 75 29.38 -14.94 -0.86
N LYS A 76 29.73 -16.17 -0.48
CA LYS A 76 31.12 -16.62 -0.40
C LYS A 76 31.73 -16.63 -1.81
N GLY A 77 32.80 -15.87 -1.99
CA GLY A 77 33.58 -15.87 -3.23
C GLY A 77 34.57 -17.04 -3.29
N THR A 78 34.97 -17.39 -4.50
CA THR A 78 35.92 -18.48 -4.80
C THR A 78 37.32 -18.28 -4.22
N LYS A 79 37.69 -17.04 -3.84
CA LYS A 79 39.01 -16.70 -3.24
C LYS A 79 38.91 -16.30 -1.76
N GLY A 80 37.95 -16.86 -1.02
CA GLY A 80 37.77 -16.61 0.43
C GLY A 80 37.19 -15.23 0.80
N LYS A 81 37.00 -14.32 -0.17
CA LYS A 81 36.36 -13.01 0.07
C LYS A 81 34.84 -13.13 -0.05
N ALA A 82 34.13 -12.86 1.03
CA ALA A 82 32.69 -12.69 1.02
C ALA A 82 32.30 -11.37 0.31
N ASN A 83 31.26 -11.39 -0.51
CA ASN A 83 30.67 -10.20 -1.11
C ASN A 83 29.23 -10.06 -0.65
N GLU A 84 28.87 -8.85 -0.23
CA GLU A 84 27.49 -8.50 0.13
C GLU A 84 26.76 -7.83 -1.03
N TYR A 85 25.49 -8.20 -1.17
CA TYR A 85 24.59 -7.69 -2.18
C TYR A 85 23.28 -7.26 -1.56
N TRP A 86 22.76 -6.13 -2.03
CA TRP A 86 21.41 -5.71 -1.72
C TRP A 86 20.41 -6.51 -2.54
N HIS A 87 19.40 -7.01 -1.85
CA HIS A 87 18.21 -7.60 -2.42
C HIS A 87 16.98 -6.89 -1.89
N ALA A 88 15.90 -6.95 -2.65
CA ALA A 88 14.58 -6.58 -2.18
C ALA A 88 13.61 -7.74 -2.33
N THR A 89 12.58 -7.76 -1.49
CA THR A 89 11.47 -8.70 -1.59
C THR A 89 10.15 -7.96 -1.53
N TRP A 90 9.22 -8.35 -2.40
CA TRP A 90 7.84 -7.87 -2.38
C TRP A 90 6.90 -8.89 -3.03
N ARG A 91 5.60 -8.69 -2.82
CA ARG A 91 4.57 -9.52 -3.44
C ARG A 91 4.31 -9.08 -4.87
N HIS A 92 4.46 -10.02 -5.81
CA HIS A 92 4.09 -9.88 -7.22
C HIS A 92 2.94 -10.85 -7.51
N GLY A 93 1.75 -10.31 -7.76
CA GLY A 93 0.52 -11.10 -7.85
C GLY A 93 0.29 -11.91 -6.57
N GLN A 94 0.30 -13.25 -6.69
CA GLN A 94 0.07 -14.15 -5.56
C GLN A 94 1.34 -14.58 -4.82
N LYS A 95 2.53 -14.38 -5.41
CA LYS A 95 3.82 -14.90 -4.92
C LYS A 95 4.69 -13.79 -4.34
N VAL A 96 5.57 -14.15 -3.42
CA VAL A 96 6.64 -13.27 -2.93
C VAL A 96 7.88 -13.51 -3.79
N CYS A 97 8.42 -12.44 -4.39
CA CYS A 97 9.56 -12.50 -5.29
C CYS A 97 10.75 -11.73 -4.70
N ASN A 98 11.96 -12.19 -4.99
CA ASN A 98 13.20 -11.56 -4.56
C ASN A 98 13.94 -10.98 -5.76
N PHE A 99 14.44 -9.76 -5.61
CA PHE A 99 15.06 -8.98 -6.68
C PHE A 99 16.46 -8.53 -6.27
N TYR A 100 17.42 -8.66 -7.17
CA TYR A 100 18.78 -8.19 -6.97
C TYR A 100 18.87 -6.68 -7.23
N LEU A 101 19.47 -5.92 -6.31
CA LEU A 101 19.58 -4.46 -6.42
C LEU A 101 21.01 -4.01 -6.78
N GLY A 102 22.03 -4.76 -6.36
CA GLY A 102 23.43 -4.40 -6.61
C GLY A 102 24.36 -4.84 -5.48
N SER A 103 25.65 -4.56 -5.64
CA SER A 103 26.64 -4.78 -4.57
C SER A 103 26.57 -3.70 -3.50
N CYS A 104 26.67 -4.10 -2.23
CA CYS A 104 26.74 -3.17 -1.11
C CYS A 104 27.96 -2.25 -1.16
N LYS A 105 29.03 -2.62 -1.89
CA LYS A 105 30.23 -1.79 -2.09
C LYS A 105 29.97 -0.56 -2.95
N LYS A 106 28.94 -0.60 -3.80
CA LYS A 106 28.62 0.44 -4.79
C LYS A 106 27.32 1.19 -4.50
N LEU A 107 26.54 0.70 -3.56
CA LEU A 107 25.17 1.16 -3.33
C LEU A 107 24.91 1.22 -1.83
N ALA A 108 24.56 2.41 -1.34
CA ALA A 108 24.09 2.57 0.03
C ALA A 108 22.68 1.98 0.21
N ARG A 109 22.29 1.70 1.45
CA ARG A 109 20.96 1.13 1.77
C ARG A 109 19.81 1.99 1.25
N GLU A 110 19.90 3.31 1.41
CA GLU A 110 18.86 4.24 0.95
C GLU A 110 18.74 4.26 -0.58
N GLN A 111 19.87 4.22 -1.29
CA GLN A 111 19.88 4.12 -2.75
C GLN A 111 19.30 2.78 -3.22
N ALA A 112 19.58 1.68 -2.49
CA ALA A 112 18.96 0.38 -2.73
C ALA A 112 17.44 0.42 -2.52
N LEU A 113 16.97 1.12 -1.48
CA LEU A 113 15.55 1.32 -1.21
C LEU A 113 14.87 2.10 -2.34
N GLN A 114 15.46 3.21 -2.80
CA GLN A 114 14.90 3.98 -3.90
C GLN A 114 14.87 3.18 -5.21
N LYS A 115 15.92 2.40 -5.47
CA LYS A 115 15.97 1.48 -6.61
C LYS A 115 14.87 0.42 -6.53
N ALA A 116 14.65 -0.17 -5.36
CA ALA A 116 13.59 -1.16 -5.14
C ALA A 116 12.20 -0.54 -5.35
N LYS A 117 11.95 0.68 -4.83
CA LYS A 117 10.68 1.40 -5.05
C LYS A 117 10.42 1.66 -6.53
N LYS A 118 11.44 2.10 -7.29
CA LYS A 118 11.33 2.32 -8.74
C LYS A 118 11.00 1.02 -9.48
N MET A 119 11.77 -0.05 -9.23
CA MET A 119 11.52 -1.37 -9.84
C MET A 119 10.12 -1.87 -9.52
N LYS A 120 9.65 -1.70 -8.28
CA LYS A 120 8.31 -2.09 -7.87
C LYS A 120 7.22 -1.25 -8.53
N ALA A 121 7.44 0.06 -8.73
CA ALA A 121 6.48 0.91 -9.44
C ALA A 121 6.29 0.48 -10.89
N GLU A 122 7.39 0.16 -11.57
CA GLU A 122 7.39 -0.39 -12.93
C GLU A 122 6.67 -1.74 -12.98
N ASP A 123 7.01 -2.66 -12.06
CA ASP A 123 6.38 -3.98 -11.91
C ASP A 123 4.86 -3.92 -11.65
N LEU A 124 4.40 -2.87 -10.96
CA LEU A 124 3.00 -2.66 -10.64
C LEU A 124 2.25 -1.77 -11.65
N GLY A 125 2.94 -1.22 -12.66
CA GLY A 125 2.35 -0.28 -13.63
C GLY A 125 1.90 1.05 -13.02
N ILE A 126 2.44 1.43 -11.85
CA ILE A 126 2.03 2.67 -11.16
C ILE A 126 2.70 3.91 -11.79
N THR A 127 3.83 3.71 -12.48
CA THR A 127 4.64 4.78 -13.08
C THR A 127 4.04 5.46 -14.31
N ALA A 128 2.86 5.03 -14.79
CA ALA A 128 2.28 5.48 -16.07
C ALA A 128 0.88 6.14 -15.99
N LEU A 129 0.29 6.33 -14.81
CA LEU A 129 -1.10 6.80 -14.67
C LEU A 129 -1.28 8.19 -14.03
N SER A 130 -0.25 9.04 -14.02
CA SER A 130 -0.33 10.38 -13.43
C SER A 130 0.31 11.50 -14.27
N MET A 131 0.37 11.35 -15.61
CA MET A 131 0.81 12.43 -16.51
C MET A 131 -0.11 12.59 -17.74
N THR A 132 -1.42 12.49 -17.54
CA THR A 132 -2.43 12.93 -18.52
C THR A 132 -3.60 13.55 -17.77
#